data_AF-X6KAW2-F1
#
_entry.id   AF-X6KAW2-F1
#
_cell.length_a   1.000
_cell.length_b   1.000
_cell.length_c   1.000
_cell.angle_alpha   90.00
_cell.angle_beta   90.00
_cell.angle_gamma   90.00
#
_symmetry.space_group_name_H-M   'P 1'
#
loop_
_entity.id
_entity.type
_entity.pdbx_description
1 polymer ?
#
loop_
_entity_poly.entity_id
_entity_poly.type
_entity_poly.pdbx_seq_one_letter_code
_entity_poly.pdbx_strand_id
1 'polypeptide(L)'
;MQSRLDKSPVATWWWTIDRWFLAAFLSLMGLGIVLSFAASPAVAERIGLDSFHFATRQIIFTVPALGVMLAVSFLESRQIRRMALIILGIMLVLMVAVLYIGVEVKGARRWVSFVGMSIQPSEFLKPAFVIVCAWLFAEHKRQPDIPGNLFAMLLLILVISLLVAQPDLGQTMLVTGTWGVMFFMAGLPWLWIIALGATGAGGLFAAYTVFPHVAARIDKFLTGEGDTFQVDMGREALINGHWFGVGPGEGTVKRVIPDAHADFVFSVAGEEFGLIMCFFIMSIFAFIVLRGLSTALKEHDDFTRYAVGGLVTVFGLQSVINMCVNLQLMPAKGMTLPFISYGGSSQIAIAISMGMVLALTRKRPEKRKQMGFALSQRALPAE
;
A
#
# COMPACT_ATOMS: atom_id res chain seq x y z
N MET A 1 4.30 -34.42 -0.07
CA MET A 1 4.19 -34.35 -1.54
C MET A 1 2.73 -34.53 -1.92
N GLN A 2 2.05 -33.49 -2.43
CA GLN A 2 0.66 -33.59 -2.89
C GLN A 2 0.63 -34.17 -4.32
N SER A 3 -0.09 -35.27 -4.53
CA SER A 3 -0.30 -35.90 -5.83
C SER A 3 -1.05 -34.95 -6.78
N ARG A 4 -0.71 -34.95 -8.08
CA ARG A 4 -1.41 -34.15 -9.11
C ARG A 4 -2.90 -34.51 -9.28
N LEU A 5 -3.35 -35.61 -8.66
CA LEU A 5 -4.74 -36.08 -8.67
C LEU A 5 -5.57 -35.56 -7.49
N ASP A 6 -4.94 -34.90 -6.51
CA ASP A 6 -5.66 -34.34 -5.36
C ASP A 6 -6.44 -33.08 -5.79
N LYS A 7 -7.78 -33.16 -5.71
CA LYS A 7 -8.71 -32.07 -6.01
C LYS A 7 -9.08 -31.24 -4.78
N SER A 8 -8.36 -31.40 -3.66
CA SER A 8 -8.59 -30.59 -2.48
C SER A 8 -8.48 -29.08 -2.81
N PRO A 9 -9.24 -28.20 -2.12
CA PRO A 9 -9.17 -26.76 -2.33
C PRO A 9 -7.75 -26.21 -2.15
N VAL A 10 -6.98 -26.79 -1.22
CA VAL A 10 -5.60 -26.42 -0.91
C VAL A 10 -4.65 -26.87 -2.03
N ALA A 11 -4.76 -28.10 -2.52
CA ALA A 11 -3.94 -28.57 -3.64
C ALA A 11 -4.20 -27.73 -4.89
N THR A 12 -5.47 -27.47 -5.21
CA THR A 12 -5.86 -26.62 -6.34
C THR A 12 -5.31 -25.19 -6.19
N TRP A 13 -5.39 -24.62 -4.98
CA TRP A 13 -4.81 -23.31 -4.69
C TRP A 13 -3.28 -23.29 -4.91
N TRP A 14 -2.55 -24.27 -4.38
CA TRP A 14 -1.09 -24.37 -4.49
C TRP A 14 -0.57 -24.49 -5.94
N TRP A 15 -1.35 -25.13 -6.80
CA TRP A 15 -1.03 -25.27 -8.23
C TRP A 15 -1.44 -24.08 -9.08
N THR A 16 -2.40 -23.26 -8.61
CA THR A 16 -2.93 -22.13 -9.39
C THR A 16 -2.36 -20.78 -9.00
N ILE A 17 -1.84 -20.63 -7.77
CA ILE A 17 -1.28 -19.38 -7.26
C ILE A 17 0.03 -19.00 -7.95
N ASP A 18 0.27 -17.70 -8.08
CA ASP A 18 1.57 -17.19 -8.49
C ASP A 18 2.58 -17.27 -7.33
N ARG A 19 3.40 -18.33 -7.36
CA ARG A 19 4.41 -18.62 -6.34
C ARG A 19 5.48 -17.54 -6.23
N TRP A 20 5.73 -16.80 -7.30
CA TRP A 20 6.73 -15.72 -7.27
C TRP A 20 6.23 -14.51 -6.48
N PHE A 21 4.94 -14.17 -6.60
CA PHE A 21 4.34 -13.15 -5.74
C PHE A 21 4.36 -13.59 -4.29
N LEU A 22 3.93 -14.83 -4.01
CA LEU A 22 3.92 -15.36 -2.66
C LEU A 22 5.33 -15.33 -2.04
N ALA A 23 6.35 -15.78 -2.77
CA ALA A 23 7.73 -15.73 -2.32
C ALA A 23 8.19 -14.29 -2.04
N ALA A 24 7.92 -13.34 -2.93
CA ALA A 24 8.30 -11.93 -2.74
C ALA A 24 7.62 -11.30 -1.51
N PHE A 25 6.32 -11.56 -1.28
CA PHE A 25 5.62 -11.07 -0.10
C PHE A 25 6.17 -11.69 1.19
N LEU A 26 6.42 -13.00 1.20
CA LEU A 26 7.04 -13.69 2.35
C LEU A 26 8.45 -13.17 2.62
N SER A 27 9.25 -12.88 1.58
CA SER A 27 10.55 -12.26 1.72
C SER A 27 10.45 -10.88 2.37
N LEU A 28 9.52 -10.01 1.95
CA LEU A 28 9.33 -8.70 2.58
C LEU A 28 8.87 -8.81 4.03
N MET A 29 7.96 -9.73 4.36
CA MET A 29 7.51 -9.97 5.73
C MET A 29 8.66 -10.49 6.61
N GLY A 30 9.47 -11.42 6.10
CA GLY A 30 10.66 -11.92 6.80
C GLY A 30 11.69 -10.83 7.04
N LEU A 31 11.97 -10.01 6.02
CA LEU A 31 12.84 -8.84 6.14
C LEU A 31 12.30 -7.83 7.16
N GLY A 32 10.99 -7.60 7.18
CA GLY A 32 10.35 -6.74 8.18
C GLY A 32 10.56 -7.22 9.61
N ILE A 33 10.50 -8.53 9.85
CA ILE A 33 10.82 -9.10 11.16
C ILE A 33 12.29 -8.86 11.52
N VAL A 34 13.22 -9.19 10.60
CA VAL A 34 14.67 -9.01 10.83
C VAL A 34 15.01 -7.55 11.13
N LEU A 35 14.49 -6.62 10.34
CA LEU A 35 14.74 -5.18 10.52
C LEU A 35 14.04 -4.62 11.77
N SER A 36 12.92 -5.21 12.19
CA SER A 36 12.29 -4.84 13.45
C SER A 36 13.14 -5.20 14.67
N PHE A 37 13.88 -6.31 14.63
CA PHE A 37 14.87 -6.65 15.67
C PHE A 37 16.04 -5.67 15.71
N ALA A 38 16.47 -5.15 14.56
CA ALA A 38 17.52 -4.13 14.47
C ALA A 38 17.07 -2.77 15.04
N ALA A 39 15.83 -2.35 14.71
CA ALA A 39 15.29 -1.05 15.08
C ALA A 39 14.68 -0.99 16.50
N SER A 40 14.20 -2.11 17.06
CA SER A 40 13.47 -2.15 18.33
C SER A 40 14.28 -1.65 19.55
N PRO A 41 15.54 -2.07 19.77
CA PRO A 41 16.28 -1.69 20.98
C PRO A 41 16.52 -0.18 21.09
N ALA A 42 16.84 0.45 19.96
CA ALA A 42 17.14 1.88 19.88
C ALA A 42 15.98 2.77 20.35
N VAL A 43 14.73 2.35 20.05
CA VAL A 43 13.53 3.10 20.45
C VAL A 43 13.04 2.66 21.82
N ALA A 44 13.06 1.35 22.12
CA ALA A 44 12.55 0.79 23.36
C ALA A 44 13.30 1.31 24.60
N GLU A 45 14.64 1.38 24.54
CA GLU A 45 15.48 1.90 25.63
C GLU A 45 15.14 3.37 25.95
N ARG A 46 14.85 4.17 24.92
CA ARG A 46 14.50 5.60 25.06
C ARG A 46 13.16 5.82 25.79
N ILE A 47 12.22 4.90 25.64
CA ILE A 47 10.87 5.00 26.23
C ILE A 47 10.69 4.09 27.44
N GLY A 48 11.78 3.47 27.94
CA GLY A 48 11.76 2.61 29.12
C GLY A 48 11.00 1.30 28.94
N LEU A 49 10.90 0.80 27.70
CA LEU A 49 10.31 -0.50 27.38
C LEU A 49 11.37 -1.57 27.19
N ASP A 50 10.95 -2.84 27.23
CA ASP A 50 11.83 -3.97 26.94
C ASP A 50 12.41 -3.88 25.52
N SER A 51 13.70 -4.19 25.37
CA SER A 51 14.49 -3.95 24.14
C SER A 51 13.86 -4.55 22.88
N PHE A 52 13.11 -5.65 23.03
CA PHE A 52 12.47 -6.36 21.92
C PHE A 52 10.94 -6.15 21.85
N HIS A 53 10.41 -5.14 22.52
CA HIS A 53 8.97 -4.87 22.56
C HIS A 53 8.36 -4.71 21.16
N PHE A 54 8.98 -3.90 20.29
CA PHE A 54 8.47 -3.64 18.95
C PHE A 54 8.66 -4.83 18.01
N ALA A 55 9.78 -5.54 18.14
CA ALA A 55 10.02 -6.78 17.39
C ALA A 55 9.00 -7.87 17.74
N THR A 56 8.70 -8.04 19.02
CA THR A 56 7.68 -8.98 19.50
C THR A 56 6.31 -8.66 18.94
N ARG A 57 5.91 -7.37 18.98
CA ARG A 57 4.64 -6.95 18.39
C ARG A 57 4.61 -7.12 16.88
N GLN A 58 5.70 -6.85 16.17
CA GLN A 58 5.80 -7.08 14.72
C GLN A 58 5.51 -8.53 14.38
N ILE A 59 6.09 -9.49 15.11
CA ILE A 59 5.80 -10.92 14.92
C ILE A 59 4.33 -11.23 15.20
N ILE A 60 3.78 -10.72 16.32
CA ILE A 60 2.38 -10.92 16.71
C ILE A 60 1.41 -10.41 15.64
N PHE A 61 1.74 -9.33 14.91
CA PHE A 61 0.91 -8.83 13.80
C PHE A 61 1.21 -9.50 12.46
N THR A 62 2.45 -9.97 12.24
CA THR A 62 2.85 -10.61 10.98
C THR A 62 2.17 -11.97 10.80
N VAL A 63 2.01 -12.76 11.87
CA VAL A 63 1.30 -14.07 11.83
C VAL A 63 -0.17 -13.94 11.38
N PRO A 64 -1.02 -13.10 12.00
CA PRO A 64 -2.39 -12.91 11.54
C PRO A 64 -2.45 -12.22 10.18
N ALA A 65 -1.52 -11.29 9.87
CA ALA A 65 -1.44 -10.72 8.53
C ALA A 65 -1.18 -11.81 7.46
N LEU A 66 -0.28 -12.75 7.71
CA LEU A 66 -0.05 -13.90 6.83
C LEU A 66 -1.31 -14.76 6.70
N GLY A 67 -1.98 -15.05 7.81
CA GLY A 67 -3.25 -15.78 7.82
C GLY A 67 -4.33 -15.09 6.97
N VAL A 68 -4.48 -13.77 7.09
CA VAL A 68 -5.41 -12.95 6.31
C VAL A 68 -5.04 -12.94 4.82
N MET A 69 -3.77 -12.75 4.48
CA MET A 69 -3.29 -12.79 3.09
C MET A 69 -3.62 -14.13 2.43
N LEU A 70 -3.33 -15.23 3.13
CA LEU A 70 -3.63 -16.57 2.65
C LEU A 70 -5.14 -16.79 2.52
N ALA A 71 -5.94 -16.44 3.53
CA ALA A 71 -7.39 -16.57 3.51
C ALA A 71 -8.02 -15.80 2.33
N VAL A 72 -7.63 -14.55 2.12
CA VAL A 72 -8.12 -13.72 1.00
C VAL A 72 -7.70 -14.31 -0.34
N SER A 73 -6.51 -14.93 -0.43
CA SER A 73 -6.02 -15.55 -1.68
C SER A 73 -6.87 -16.76 -2.17
N PHE A 74 -7.69 -17.35 -1.29
CA PHE A 74 -8.63 -18.40 -1.67
C PHE A 74 -9.89 -17.86 -2.36
N LEU A 75 -10.21 -16.57 -2.17
CA LEU A 75 -11.44 -15.96 -2.68
C LEU A 75 -11.49 -15.92 -4.20
N GLU A 76 -12.72 -15.84 -4.72
CA GLU A 76 -13.00 -15.63 -6.12
C GLU A 76 -13.17 -14.14 -6.45
N SER A 77 -13.03 -13.76 -7.73
CA SER A 77 -13.22 -12.37 -8.19
C SER A 77 -14.56 -11.75 -7.73
N ARG A 78 -15.66 -12.53 -7.74
CA ARG A 78 -16.96 -12.07 -7.24
C ARG A 78 -16.96 -11.82 -5.73
N GLN A 79 -16.29 -12.67 -4.95
CA GLN A 79 -16.18 -12.53 -3.50
C GLN A 79 -15.29 -11.34 -3.13
N ILE A 80 -14.19 -11.12 -3.87
CA ILE A 80 -13.31 -9.97 -3.69
C ILE A 80 -14.08 -8.66 -3.89
N ARG A 81 -14.91 -8.56 -4.93
CA ARG A 81 -15.76 -7.38 -5.15
C ARG A 81 -16.72 -7.12 -3.99
N ARG A 82 -17.42 -8.15 -3.51
CA ARG A 82 -18.34 -8.03 -2.37
C ARG A 82 -17.60 -7.62 -1.09
N MET A 83 -16.48 -8.27 -0.80
CA MET A 83 -15.65 -7.96 0.35
C MET A 83 -15.14 -6.52 0.29
N ALA A 84 -14.65 -6.07 -0.88
CA ALA A 84 -14.21 -4.70 -1.07
C ALA A 84 -15.33 -3.67 -0.89
N LEU A 85 -16.55 -3.93 -1.40
CA LEU A 85 -17.69 -3.04 -1.16
C LEU A 85 -18.04 -2.91 0.33
N ILE A 86 -18.02 -4.04 1.06
CA ILE A 86 -18.27 -4.06 2.50
C ILE A 86 -17.17 -3.29 3.25
N ILE A 87 -15.89 -3.57 2.96
CA ILE A 87 -14.76 -2.88 3.56
C ILE A 87 -14.84 -1.38 3.25
N LEU A 88 -15.12 -1.00 2.01
CA LEU A 88 -15.23 0.41 1.61
C LEU A 88 -16.33 1.12 2.40
N GLY A 89 -17.52 0.53 2.50
CA GLY A 89 -18.63 1.11 3.25
C GLY A 89 -18.31 1.29 4.74
N ILE A 90 -17.78 0.25 5.38
CA ILE A 90 -17.39 0.31 6.80
C ILE A 90 -16.28 1.35 7.01
N MET A 91 -15.25 1.36 6.17
CA MET A 91 -14.13 2.28 6.34
C MET A 91 -14.49 3.73 6.03
N LEU A 92 -15.40 4.01 5.10
CA LEU A 92 -15.93 5.36 4.87
C LEU A 92 -16.67 5.87 6.11
N VAL A 93 -17.53 5.05 6.71
CA VAL A 93 -18.24 5.39 7.95
C VAL A 93 -17.25 5.62 9.10
N LEU A 94 -16.25 4.75 9.25
CA LEU A 94 -15.21 4.91 10.26
C LEU A 94 -14.37 6.18 10.02
N MET A 95 -14.02 6.51 8.78
CA MET A 95 -13.29 7.74 8.46
C MET A 95 -14.06 9.00 8.85
N VAL A 96 -15.38 9.02 8.64
CA VAL A 96 -16.25 10.10 9.14
C VAL A 96 -16.26 10.11 10.66
N ALA A 97 -16.43 8.95 11.30
CA ALA A 97 -16.45 8.83 12.75
C ALA A 97 -15.16 9.35 13.40
N VAL A 98 -13.99 9.05 12.84
CA VAL A 98 -12.68 9.49 13.35
C VAL A 98 -12.60 11.01 13.49
N LEU A 99 -13.26 11.79 12.63
CA LEU A 99 -13.24 13.26 12.73
C LEU A 99 -13.83 13.74 14.08
N TYR A 100 -14.80 13.00 14.62
CA TYR A 100 -15.50 13.35 15.86
C TYR A 100 -14.96 12.61 17.08
N ILE A 101 -14.73 11.30 16.96
CA ILE A 101 -14.38 10.39 18.07
C ILE A 101 -12.95 9.84 17.98
N GLY A 102 -12.18 10.22 16.98
CA GLY A 102 -10.82 9.74 16.77
C GLY A 102 -9.84 10.23 17.83
N VAL A 103 -8.85 9.39 18.13
CA VAL A 103 -7.75 9.78 19.01
C VAL A 103 -6.80 10.70 18.25
N GLU A 104 -6.45 11.82 18.86
CA GLU A 104 -5.50 12.77 18.30
C GLU A 104 -4.08 12.26 18.51
N VAL A 105 -3.37 11.97 17.42
CA VAL A 105 -1.97 11.54 17.42
C VAL A 105 -1.21 12.48 16.50
N LYS A 106 -0.17 13.14 17.02
CA LYS A 106 0.65 14.11 16.27
C LYS A 106 -0.18 15.25 15.62
N GLY A 107 -1.21 15.75 16.32
CA GLY A 107 -2.05 16.86 15.87
C GLY A 107 -3.10 16.50 14.80
N ALA A 108 -3.36 15.21 14.57
CA ALA A 108 -4.40 14.76 13.65
C ALA A 108 -5.20 13.58 14.21
N ARG A 109 -6.53 13.62 14.05
CA ARG A 109 -7.42 12.51 14.36
C ARG A 109 -7.50 11.58 13.15
N ARG A 110 -6.72 10.51 13.18
CA ARG A 110 -6.63 9.51 12.09
C ARG A 110 -6.88 8.07 12.55
N TRP A 111 -6.88 7.86 13.86
CA TRP A 111 -6.84 6.55 14.48
C TRP A 111 -8.06 6.32 15.35
N VAL A 112 -8.63 5.13 15.25
CA VAL A 112 -9.64 4.62 16.18
C VAL A 112 -8.98 3.58 17.06
N SER A 113 -8.91 3.83 18.36
CA SER A 113 -8.48 2.82 19.33
C SER A 113 -9.65 1.91 19.65
N PHE A 114 -9.54 0.63 19.31
CA PHE A 114 -10.52 -0.40 19.65
C PHE A 114 -9.81 -1.56 20.37
N VAL A 115 -10.19 -1.82 21.63
CA VAL A 115 -9.71 -2.96 22.43
C VAL A 115 -8.17 -3.11 22.42
N GLY A 116 -7.47 -2.02 22.74
CA GLY A 116 -5.99 -2.02 22.82
C GLY A 116 -5.26 -2.06 21.47
N MET A 117 -5.97 -2.06 20.35
CA MET A 117 -5.41 -1.92 19.00
C MET A 117 -5.81 -0.59 18.38
N SER A 118 -4.86 0.07 17.72
CA SER A 118 -5.11 1.30 16.97
C SER A 118 -5.35 0.95 15.51
N ILE A 119 -6.52 1.28 14.97
CA ILE A 119 -6.90 1.04 13.58
C ILE A 119 -6.90 2.37 12.85
N GLN A 120 -6.16 2.43 11.73
CA GLN A 120 -6.22 3.54 10.79
C GLN A 120 -7.16 3.17 9.63
N PRO A 121 -8.37 3.74 9.53
CA PRO A 121 -9.36 3.33 8.53
C PRO A 121 -8.89 3.56 7.08
N SER A 122 -8.07 4.59 6.84
CA SER A 122 -7.55 4.90 5.51
C SER A 122 -6.67 3.78 4.94
N GLU A 123 -5.98 3.01 5.79
CA GLU A 123 -5.15 1.88 5.34
C GLU A 123 -6.01 0.77 4.71
N PHE A 124 -7.15 0.44 5.32
CA PHE A 124 -8.09 -0.58 4.83
C PHE A 124 -8.96 -0.06 3.69
N LEU A 125 -9.23 1.24 3.65
CA LEU A 125 -9.99 1.86 2.57
C LEU A 125 -9.26 1.77 1.23
N LYS A 126 -7.93 1.94 1.20
CA LYS A 126 -7.11 1.90 -0.04
C LYS A 126 -7.36 0.68 -0.93
N PRO A 127 -7.16 -0.58 -0.48
CA PRO A 127 -7.37 -1.75 -1.33
C PRO A 127 -8.84 -1.89 -1.76
N ALA A 128 -9.78 -1.55 -0.88
CA ALA A 128 -11.21 -1.58 -1.18
C ALA A 128 -11.60 -0.57 -2.26
N PHE A 129 -11.11 0.66 -2.14
CA PHE A 129 -11.27 1.73 -3.12
C PHE A 129 -10.73 1.32 -4.49
N VAL A 130 -9.53 0.73 -4.55
CA VAL A 130 -8.95 0.24 -5.80
C VAL A 130 -9.84 -0.82 -6.45
N ILE A 131 -10.32 -1.82 -5.70
CA ILE A 131 -11.19 -2.86 -6.27
C ILE A 131 -12.51 -2.26 -6.79
N VAL A 132 -13.12 -1.33 -6.05
CA VAL A 132 -14.39 -0.73 -6.44
C VAL A 132 -14.21 0.16 -7.68
N CYS A 133 -13.16 0.98 -7.74
CA CYS A 133 -12.83 1.77 -8.93
C CYS A 133 -12.54 0.87 -10.14
N ALA A 134 -11.78 -0.23 -9.96
CA ALA A 134 -11.52 -1.19 -11.02
C ALA A 134 -12.81 -1.80 -11.57
N TRP A 135 -13.78 -2.11 -10.68
CA TRP A 135 -15.08 -2.61 -11.09
C TRP A 135 -15.90 -1.55 -11.83
N LEU A 136 -15.93 -0.32 -11.36
CA LEU A 136 -16.66 0.79 -12.02
C LEU A 136 -16.10 1.09 -13.42
N PHE A 137 -14.77 1.13 -13.58
CA PHE A 137 -14.13 1.31 -14.89
C PHE A 137 -14.42 0.15 -15.84
N ALA A 138 -14.37 -1.09 -15.34
CA ALA A 138 -14.68 -2.27 -16.14
C ALA A 138 -16.17 -2.30 -16.57
N GLU A 139 -17.09 -1.89 -15.69
CA GLU A 139 -18.52 -1.87 -16.01
C GLU A 139 -18.86 -0.80 -17.04
N HIS A 140 -18.25 0.40 -16.95
CA HIS A 140 -18.45 1.45 -17.95
C HIS A 140 -18.00 1.01 -19.35
N LYS A 141 -16.88 0.28 -19.43
CA LYS A 141 -16.39 -0.27 -20.71
C LYS A 141 -17.29 -1.37 -21.25
N ARG A 142 -17.96 -2.12 -20.38
CA ARG A 142 -18.88 -3.21 -20.75
C ARG A 142 -20.26 -2.68 -21.16
N GLN A 143 -20.77 -1.68 -20.44
CA GLN A 143 -22.08 -1.07 -20.63
C GLN A 143 -21.92 0.46 -20.56
N PRO A 144 -21.75 1.14 -21.71
CA PRO A 144 -21.54 2.59 -21.75
C PRO A 144 -22.66 3.41 -21.10
N ASP A 145 -23.88 2.87 -21.06
CA ASP A 145 -25.04 3.50 -20.41
C ASP A 145 -24.89 3.64 -18.89
N ILE A 146 -24.04 2.82 -18.27
CA ILE A 146 -23.70 2.94 -16.86
C ILE A 146 -22.54 3.96 -16.76
N PRO A 147 -22.74 5.09 -16.07
CA PRO A 147 -21.72 6.13 -15.94
C PRO A 147 -20.66 5.74 -14.88
N GLY A 148 -20.03 4.58 -15.04
CA GLY A 148 -19.04 4.04 -14.08
C GLY A 148 -17.86 4.98 -13.84
N ASN A 149 -17.39 5.69 -14.86
CA ASN A 149 -16.34 6.70 -14.72
C ASN A 149 -16.76 7.87 -13.82
N LEU A 150 -18.02 8.32 -13.92
CA LEU A 150 -18.56 9.38 -13.07
C LEU A 150 -18.64 8.91 -11.62
N PHE A 151 -19.13 7.69 -11.38
CA PHE A 151 -19.17 7.13 -10.03
C PHE A 151 -17.76 6.93 -9.43
N ALA A 152 -16.79 6.53 -10.24
CA ALA A 152 -15.40 6.41 -9.79
C ALA A 152 -14.78 7.78 -9.45
N MET A 153 -15.15 8.83 -10.19
CA MET A 153 -14.74 10.22 -9.89
C MET A 153 -15.40 10.75 -8.62
N LEU A 154 -16.70 10.54 -8.45
CA LEU A 154 -17.42 10.92 -7.22
C LEU A 154 -16.85 10.21 -5.99
N LEU A 155 -16.52 8.92 -6.13
CA LEU A 155 -15.88 8.16 -5.07
C LEU A 155 -14.48 8.71 -4.73
N LEU A 156 -13.69 9.11 -5.74
CA LEU A 156 -12.41 9.77 -5.51
C LEU A 156 -12.57 11.08 -4.73
N ILE A 157 -13.50 11.94 -5.16
CA ILE A 157 -13.77 13.23 -4.49
C ILE A 157 -14.15 12.99 -3.03
N LEU A 158 -15.07 12.06 -2.77
CA LEU A 158 -15.48 11.70 -1.41
C LEU A 158 -14.28 11.26 -0.55
N VAL A 159 -13.44 10.37 -1.06
CA VAL A 159 -12.28 9.86 -0.31
C VAL A 159 -11.25 10.97 -0.07
N ILE A 160 -10.95 11.80 -1.07
CA ILE A 160 -10.03 12.94 -0.92
C ILE A 160 -10.57 13.92 0.14
N SER A 161 -11.85 14.28 0.07
CA SER A 161 -12.46 15.20 1.04
C SER A 161 -12.31 14.70 2.48
N LEU A 162 -12.53 13.40 2.72
CA LEU A 162 -12.36 12.81 4.05
C LEU A 162 -10.89 12.77 4.49
N LEU A 163 -9.96 12.46 3.60
CA LEU A 163 -8.52 12.44 3.92
C LEU A 163 -7.98 13.83 4.23
N VAL A 164 -8.39 14.84 3.44
CA VAL A 164 -8.02 16.24 3.67
C VAL A 164 -8.61 16.76 4.98
N ALA A 165 -9.83 16.35 5.34
CA ALA A 165 -10.42 16.67 6.64
C ALA A 165 -9.69 16.03 7.83
N GLN A 166 -8.91 14.95 7.62
CA GLN A 166 -8.05 14.28 8.61
C GLN A 166 -6.58 14.77 8.59
N PRO A 167 -6.35 15.99 8.09
CA PRO A 167 -5.07 16.48 7.55
C PRO A 167 -4.10 15.45 6.92
N ASP A 168 -4.56 14.39 6.24
CA ASP A 168 -3.70 13.29 5.75
C ASP A 168 -3.27 13.47 4.29
N LEU A 169 -2.33 14.38 4.05
CA LEU A 169 -1.79 14.65 2.71
C LEU A 169 -1.07 13.45 2.08
N GLY A 170 -0.47 12.57 2.88
CA GLY A 170 0.29 11.42 2.37
C GLY A 170 -0.65 10.43 1.67
N GLN A 171 -1.72 10.05 2.36
CA GLN A 171 -2.72 9.15 1.81
C GLN A 171 -3.51 9.80 0.67
N THR A 172 -3.80 11.11 0.73
CA THR A 172 -4.46 11.84 -0.37
C THR A 172 -3.66 11.75 -1.67
N MET A 173 -2.35 12.02 -1.61
CA MET A 173 -1.47 11.91 -2.79
C MET A 173 -1.40 10.48 -3.31
N LEU A 174 -1.31 9.50 -2.41
CA LEU A 174 -1.24 8.09 -2.77
C LEU A 174 -2.51 7.59 -3.47
N VAL A 175 -3.69 7.90 -2.92
CA VAL A 175 -4.99 7.51 -3.49
C VAL A 175 -5.22 8.20 -4.84
N THR A 176 -4.94 9.50 -4.92
CA THR A 176 -5.09 10.27 -6.17
C THR A 176 -4.17 9.76 -7.26
N GLY A 177 -2.89 9.53 -6.93
CA GLY A 177 -1.91 9.00 -7.87
C GLY A 177 -2.29 7.59 -8.37
N THR A 178 -2.75 6.73 -7.47
CA THR A 178 -3.21 5.37 -7.83
C THR A 178 -4.43 5.44 -8.75
N TRP A 179 -5.43 6.27 -8.40
CA TRP A 179 -6.62 6.45 -9.23
C TRP A 179 -6.25 7.00 -10.61
N GLY A 180 -5.33 7.97 -10.69
CA GLY A 180 -4.85 8.52 -11.95
C GLY A 180 -4.19 7.47 -12.86
N VAL A 181 -3.38 6.58 -12.28
CA VAL A 181 -2.81 5.44 -13.02
C VAL A 181 -3.90 4.49 -13.50
N MET A 182 -4.87 4.15 -12.66
CA MET A 182 -5.99 3.28 -13.06
C MET A 182 -6.86 3.92 -14.15
N PHE A 183 -7.10 5.22 -14.04
CA PHE A 183 -7.85 6.01 -15.01
C PHE A 183 -7.12 6.06 -16.37
N PHE A 184 -5.79 6.17 -16.36
CA PHE A 184 -4.97 6.03 -17.56
C PHE A 184 -5.06 4.62 -18.15
N MET A 185 -4.97 3.58 -17.31
CA MET A 185 -5.14 2.18 -17.74
C MET A 185 -6.53 1.93 -18.37
N ALA A 186 -7.56 2.64 -17.92
CA ALA A 186 -8.90 2.56 -18.47
C ALA A 186 -9.02 3.14 -19.89
N GLY A 187 -7.99 3.83 -20.40
CA GLY A 187 -7.94 4.36 -21.77
C GLY A 187 -8.61 5.73 -21.94
N LEU A 188 -8.77 6.48 -20.85
CA LEU A 188 -9.40 7.79 -20.87
C LEU A 188 -8.42 8.88 -21.33
N PRO A 189 -8.93 10.00 -21.93
CA PRO A 189 -8.07 11.02 -22.51
C PRO A 189 -7.07 11.61 -21.50
N TRP A 190 -5.81 11.77 -21.90
CA TRP A 190 -4.74 12.38 -21.10
C TRP A 190 -5.09 13.79 -20.59
N LEU A 191 -5.99 14.51 -21.28
CA LEU A 191 -6.52 15.80 -20.86
C LEU A 191 -7.14 15.76 -19.45
N TRP A 192 -7.85 14.68 -19.10
CA TRP A 192 -8.43 14.53 -17.76
C TRP A 192 -7.37 14.29 -16.69
N ILE A 193 -6.28 13.61 -17.04
CA ILE A 193 -5.13 13.43 -16.13
C ILE A 193 -4.45 14.77 -15.89
N ILE A 194 -4.30 15.60 -16.93
CA ILE A 194 -3.79 16.97 -16.77
C ILE A 194 -4.74 17.82 -15.93
N ALA A 195 -6.04 17.75 -16.19
CA ALA A 195 -7.03 18.48 -15.40
C ALA A 195 -6.98 18.09 -13.92
N LEU A 196 -6.85 16.79 -13.62
CA LEU A 196 -6.65 16.30 -12.25
C LEU A 196 -5.31 16.74 -11.65
N GLY A 197 -4.23 16.72 -12.43
CA GLY A 197 -2.92 17.23 -12.02
C GLY A 197 -2.96 18.72 -11.69
N ALA A 198 -3.60 19.52 -12.54
CA ALA A 198 -3.80 20.95 -12.33
C ALA A 198 -4.69 21.22 -11.12
N THR A 199 -5.77 20.46 -10.93
CA THR A 199 -6.64 20.55 -9.76
C THR A 199 -5.91 20.17 -8.49
N GLY A 200 -5.08 19.13 -8.53
CA GLY A 200 -4.22 18.71 -7.41
C GLY A 200 -3.18 19.77 -7.05
N ALA A 201 -2.53 20.39 -8.05
CA ALA A 201 -1.59 21.48 -7.84
C ALA A 201 -2.28 22.72 -7.26
N GLY A 202 -3.45 23.09 -7.79
CA GLY A 202 -4.26 24.18 -7.26
C GLY A 202 -4.74 23.90 -5.84
N GLY A 203 -5.14 22.66 -5.54
CA GLY A 203 -5.51 22.23 -4.19
C GLY A 203 -4.34 22.26 -3.21
N LEU A 204 -3.14 21.89 -3.64
CA LEU A 204 -1.93 22.00 -2.83
C LEU A 204 -1.55 23.47 -2.57
N PHE A 205 -1.66 24.33 -3.57
CA PHE A 205 -1.44 25.77 -3.43
C PHE A 205 -2.44 26.41 -2.47
N ALA A 206 -3.73 26.07 -2.60
CA ALA A 206 -4.76 26.52 -1.66
C ALA A 206 -4.50 25.97 -0.24
N ALA A 207 -4.06 24.71 -0.12
CA ALA A 207 -3.74 24.14 1.18
C ALA A 207 -2.52 24.82 1.82
N TYR A 208 -1.53 25.22 1.02
CA TYR A 208 -0.37 26.00 1.47
C TYR A 208 -0.79 27.35 2.04
N THR A 209 -1.71 28.07 1.40
CA THR A 209 -2.13 29.39 1.88
C THR A 209 -3.12 29.33 3.05
N VAL A 210 -3.96 28.29 3.12
CA VAL A 210 -5.04 28.19 4.11
C VAL A 210 -4.60 27.46 5.39
N PHE A 211 -3.76 26.44 5.29
CA PHE A 211 -3.39 25.59 6.43
C PHE A 211 -1.93 25.82 6.86
N PRO A 212 -1.69 26.49 8.00
CA PRO A 212 -0.34 26.77 8.49
C PRO A 212 0.53 25.51 8.65
N HIS A 213 -0.07 24.38 9.03
CA HIS A 213 0.63 23.10 9.19
C HIS A 213 1.14 22.53 7.85
N VAL A 214 0.48 22.82 6.73
CA VAL A 214 0.89 22.39 5.40
C VAL A 214 2.01 23.30 4.89
N ALA A 215 1.86 24.61 5.03
CA ALA A 215 2.92 25.59 4.77
C ALA A 215 4.19 25.25 5.53
N ALA A 216 4.09 25.05 6.85
CA ALA A 216 5.22 24.69 7.70
C ALA A 216 5.95 23.42 7.25
N ARG A 217 5.27 22.44 6.62
CA ARG A 217 5.95 21.25 6.08
C ARG A 217 6.66 21.51 4.75
N ILE A 218 6.07 22.34 3.90
CA ILE A 218 6.61 22.70 2.58
C ILE A 218 7.80 23.64 2.77
N ASP A 219 7.62 24.71 3.54
CA ASP A 219 8.65 25.70 3.84
C ASP A 219 9.86 25.04 4.49
N LYS A 220 9.63 24.18 5.49
CA LYS A 220 10.68 23.41 6.15
C LYS A 220 11.44 22.48 5.21
N PHE A 221 10.78 21.90 4.22
CA PHE A 221 11.45 21.06 3.21
C PHE A 221 12.27 21.89 2.22
N LEU A 222 11.78 23.06 1.81
CA LEU A 222 12.43 23.91 0.82
C LEU A 222 13.57 24.76 1.39
N THR A 223 13.40 25.28 2.60
CA THR A 223 14.35 26.17 3.27
C THR A 223 15.34 25.43 4.15
N GLY A 224 14.98 24.23 4.63
CA GLY A 224 15.75 23.52 5.65
C GLY A 224 15.68 24.19 7.03
N GLU A 225 14.88 25.26 7.20
CA GLU A 225 14.73 25.96 8.47
C GLU A 225 13.60 25.31 9.31
N GLY A 226 13.90 24.95 10.56
CA GLY A 226 12.98 24.31 11.51
C GLY A 226 13.44 22.93 12.00
N ASP A 227 12.57 22.19 12.71
CA ASP A 227 12.91 20.90 13.34
C ASP A 227 13.01 19.70 12.35
N THR A 228 13.89 19.77 11.34
CA THR A 228 14.06 18.72 10.29
C THR A 228 14.73 17.45 10.80
N PHE A 229 15.01 17.38 12.10
CA PHE A 229 15.78 16.37 12.78
C PHE A 229 15.48 14.92 12.35
N GLN A 230 14.21 14.53 12.27
CA GLN A 230 13.83 13.16 11.85
C GLN A 230 14.35 12.80 10.45
N VAL A 231 14.20 13.71 9.49
CA VAL A 231 14.55 13.48 8.09
C VAL A 231 16.07 13.58 7.90
N ASP A 232 16.71 14.55 8.56
CA ASP A 232 18.15 14.73 8.50
C ASP A 232 18.89 13.53 9.10
N MET A 233 18.45 13.07 10.27
CA MET A 233 19.03 11.89 10.93
C MET A 233 18.75 10.62 10.12
N GLY A 234 17.59 10.51 9.45
CA GLY A 234 17.31 9.41 8.51
C GLY A 234 18.28 9.37 7.34
N ARG A 235 18.64 10.53 6.78
CA ARG A 235 19.64 10.66 5.72
C ARG A 235 21.04 10.35 6.23
N GLU A 236 21.40 10.88 7.39
CA GLU A 236 22.71 10.67 8.02
C GLU A 236 22.95 9.20 8.37
N ALA A 237 21.92 8.49 8.84
CA ALA A 237 22.00 7.05 9.12
C ALA A 237 22.38 6.26 7.85
N LEU A 238 21.83 6.65 6.70
CA LEU A 238 22.15 6.02 5.42
C LEU A 238 23.58 6.32 4.96
N ILE A 239 24.07 7.55 5.22
CA ILE A 239 25.45 7.94 4.91
C ILE A 239 26.43 7.15 5.79
N ASN A 240 26.12 7.00 7.07
CA ASN A 240 26.94 6.27 8.03
C ASN A 240 27.06 4.77 7.68
N GLY A 241 26.03 4.19 7.08
CA GLY A 241 26.02 2.78 6.67
C GLY A 241 26.98 2.42 5.53
N HIS A 242 27.48 3.37 4.75
CA HIS A 242 28.31 3.09 3.57
C HIS A 242 27.69 1.97 2.68
N TRP A 243 28.51 1.19 1.98
CA TRP A 243 28.04 0.11 1.11
C TRP A 243 27.59 -1.16 1.86
N PHE A 244 28.24 -1.49 2.98
CA PHE A 244 28.11 -2.78 3.67
C PHE A 244 27.46 -2.70 5.06
N GLY A 245 27.17 -1.50 5.55
CA GLY A 245 26.64 -1.28 6.88
C GLY A 245 27.73 -1.20 7.94
N VAL A 246 27.37 -0.66 9.10
CA VAL A 246 28.24 -0.64 10.28
C VAL A 246 28.19 -1.95 11.08
N GLY A 247 27.22 -2.81 10.79
CA GLY A 247 26.98 -4.07 11.49
C GLY A 247 25.66 -4.07 12.28
N PRO A 248 25.01 -5.23 12.44
CA PRO A 248 23.75 -5.33 13.18
C PRO A 248 23.91 -4.87 14.62
N GLY A 249 23.05 -3.96 15.07
CA GLY A 249 23.09 -3.42 16.44
C GLY A 249 24.10 -2.30 16.69
N GLU A 250 25.10 -2.11 15.83
CA GLU A 250 26.17 -1.11 15.98
C GLU A 250 25.80 0.29 15.45
N GLY A 251 24.64 0.42 14.79
CA GLY A 251 24.09 1.70 14.35
C GLY A 251 23.87 2.66 15.51
N THR A 252 24.46 3.86 15.45
CA THR A 252 24.37 4.88 16.50
C THR A 252 23.35 5.96 16.15
N VAL A 253 23.18 6.27 14.85
CA VAL A 253 22.30 7.34 14.35
C VAL A 253 20.84 6.96 14.55
N LYS A 254 20.48 5.67 14.36
CA LYS A 254 19.14 5.13 14.64
C LYS A 254 18.61 5.42 16.05
N ARG A 255 19.49 5.57 17.06
CA ARG A 255 19.10 5.83 18.47
C ARG A 255 18.48 7.20 18.65
N VAL A 256 18.75 8.09 17.71
CA VAL A 256 18.37 9.49 17.79
C VAL A 256 17.08 9.77 17.00
N ILE A 257 16.78 8.96 15.96
CA ILE A 257 15.59 9.11 15.11
C ILE A 257 14.30 8.74 15.88
N PRO A 258 13.39 9.70 16.12
CA PRO A 258 12.05 9.37 16.60
C PRO A 258 11.29 8.48 15.58
N ASP A 259 10.58 7.46 16.06
CA ASP A 259 9.82 6.51 15.23
C ASP A 259 10.64 5.73 14.18
N ALA A 260 11.92 5.48 14.46
CA ALA A 260 12.83 4.68 13.61
C ALA A 260 12.26 3.30 13.21
N HIS A 261 11.44 2.71 14.08
CA HIS A 261 10.81 1.41 13.91
C HIS A 261 9.59 1.43 12.95
N ALA A 262 9.02 2.60 12.66
CA ALA A 262 7.86 2.75 11.79
C ALA A 262 8.23 3.46 10.48
N ASP A 263 8.44 4.77 10.51
CA ASP A 263 8.55 5.57 9.29
C ASP A 263 9.97 5.53 8.68
N PHE A 264 10.99 5.26 9.50
CA PHE A 264 12.41 5.31 9.11
C PHE A 264 13.17 3.97 9.11
N VAL A 265 12.45 2.85 9.03
CA VAL A 265 13.07 1.50 9.02
C VAL A 265 14.01 1.32 7.83
N PHE A 266 13.74 1.97 6.70
CA PHE A 266 14.62 1.94 5.53
C PHE A 266 15.99 2.58 5.81
N SER A 267 16.00 3.72 6.51
CA SER A 267 17.25 4.35 6.96
C SER A 267 18.03 3.50 7.95
N VAL A 268 17.35 2.84 8.89
CA VAL A 268 17.98 1.89 9.83
C VAL A 268 18.58 0.69 9.09
N ALA A 269 17.87 0.17 8.08
CA ALA A 269 18.39 -0.91 7.25
C ALA A 269 19.67 -0.50 6.52
N GLY A 270 19.71 0.74 5.99
CA GLY A 270 20.90 1.28 5.34
C GLY A 270 22.07 1.48 6.30
N GLU A 271 21.83 1.97 7.52
CA GLU A 271 22.88 2.13 8.53
C GLU A 271 23.53 0.80 8.91
N GLU A 272 22.73 -0.21 9.28
CA GLU A 272 23.26 -1.46 9.83
C GLU A 272 23.73 -2.46 8.77
N PHE A 273 23.03 -2.53 7.63
CA PHE A 273 23.27 -3.53 6.59
C PHE A 273 23.78 -2.94 5.26
N GLY A 274 23.87 -1.61 5.16
CA GLY A 274 24.46 -0.91 4.03
C GLY A 274 23.53 -0.71 2.83
N LEU A 275 24.03 0.05 1.85
CA LEU A 275 23.30 0.33 0.61
C LEU A 275 22.95 -0.92 -0.20
N ILE A 276 23.75 -1.99 -0.13
CA ILE A 276 23.46 -3.26 -0.82
C ILE A 276 22.12 -3.82 -0.33
N MET A 277 21.86 -3.76 0.98
CA MET A 277 20.59 -4.21 1.55
C MET A 277 19.42 -3.34 1.07
N CYS A 278 19.62 -2.01 1.02
CA CYS A 278 18.62 -1.09 0.48
C CYS A 278 18.27 -1.42 -0.98
N PHE A 279 19.28 -1.66 -1.83
CA PHE A 279 19.06 -2.07 -3.22
C PHE A 279 18.35 -3.41 -3.34
N PHE A 280 18.65 -4.36 -2.46
CA PHE A 280 17.97 -5.64 -2.42
C PHE A 280 16.47 -5.47 -2.08
N ILE A 281 16.15 -4.69 -1.04
CA ILE A 281 14.77 -4.36 -0.67
C ILE A 281 14.05 -3.68 -1.84
N MET A 282 14.66 -2.64 -2.43
CA MET A 282 14.12 -1.93 -3.60
C MET A 282 13.84 -2.87 -4.77
N SER A 283 14.73 -3.83 -5.03
CA SER A 283 14.59 -4.81 -6.10
C SER A 283 13.40 -5.73 -5.90
N ILE A 284 13.09 -6.12 -4.64
CA ILE A 284 11.90 -6.92 -4.33
C ILE A 284 10.61 -6.13 -4.61
N PHE A 285 10.56 -4.86 -4.17
CA PHE A 285 9.43 -3.98 -4.48
C PHE A 285 9.27 -3.77 -5.99
N ALA A 286 10.35 -3.47 -6.70
CA ALA A 286 10.35 -3.32 -8.15
C ALA A 286 9.89 -4.61 -8.85
N PHE A 287 10.34 -5.77 -8.40
CA PHE A 287 9.91 -7.06 -8.91
C PHE A 287 8.39 -7.26 -8.76
N ILE A 288 7.83 -7.01 -7.57
CA ILE A 288 6.38 -7.09 -7.33
C ILE A 288 5.64 -6.15 -8.28
N VAL A 289 6.10 -4.89 -8.40
CA VAL A 289 5.44 -3.88 -9.21
C VAL A 289 5.45 -4.23 -10.70
N LEU A 290 6.63 -4.48 -11.24
CA LEU A 290 6.81 -4.80 -12.66
C LEU A 290 6.11 -6.10 -13.05
N ARG A 291 6.18 -7.12 -12.20
CA ARG A 291 5.46 -8.39 -12.43
C ARG A 291 3.95 -8.19 -12.38
N GLY A 292 3.44 -7.39 -11.45
CA GLY A 292 2.02 -7.11 -11.31
C GLY A 292 1.46 -6.38 -12.52
N LEU A 293 2.14 -5.34 -12.97
CA LEU A 293 1.78 -4.62 -14.19
C LEU A 293 1.90 -5.51 -15.43
N SER A 294 2.97 -6.31 -15.57
CA SER A 294 3.11 -7.26 -16.68
C SER A 294 2.01 -8.31 -16.71
N THR A 295 1.59 -8.81 -15.53
CA THR A 295 0.47 -9.74 -15.40
C THR A 295 -0.85 -9.06 -15.77
N ALA A 296 -1.10 -7.85 -15.30
CA ALA A 296 -2.30 -7.08 -15.62
C ALA A 296 -2.40 -6.80 -17.14
N LEU A 297 -1.30 -6.47 -17.81
CA LEU A 297 -1.27 -6.23 -19.27
C LEU A 297 -1.66 -7.46 -20.10
N LYS A 298 -1.42 -8.66 -19.59
CA LYS A 298 -1.74 -9.94 -20.26
C LYS A 298 -3.15 -10.43 -19.95
N GLU A 299 -3.85 -9.80 -19.02
CA GLU A 299 -5.18 -10.22 -18.58
C GLU A 299 -6.26 -9.68 -19.53
N HIS A 300 -7.19 -10.56 -19.92
CA HIS A 300 -8.29 -10.21 -20.82
C HIS A 300 -9.51 -9.65 -20.08
N ASP A 301 -9.72 -10.02 -18.81
CA ASP A 301 -10.79 -9.48 -17.99
C ASP A 301 -10.42 -8.07 -17.51
N ASP A 302 -11.18 -7.07 -17.97
CA ASP A 302 -10.92 -5.66 -17.67
C ASP A 302 -10.92 -5.37 -16.15
N PHE A 303 -11.83 -5.99 -15.40
CA PHE A 303 -11.86 -5.87 -13.95
C PHE A 303 -10.57 -6.37 -13.31
N THR A 304 -10.17 -7.61 -13.61
CA THR A 304 -8.93 -8.21 -13.07
C THR A 304 -7.72 -7.38 -13.47
N ARG A 305 -7.67 -6.88 -14.72
CA ARG A 305 -6.60 -6.01 -15.22
C ARG A 305 -6.47 -4.71 -14.43
N TYR A 306 -7.55 -3.97 -14.25
CA TYR A 306 -7.54 -2.71 -13.49
C TYR A 306 -7.29 -2.93 -12.01
N ALA A 307 -7.85 -4.00 -11.43
CA ALA A 307 -7.70 -4.33 -10.03
C ALA A 307 -6.24 -4.71 -9.68
N VAL A 308 -5.63 -5.62 -10.45
CA VAL A 308 -4.22 -6.00 -10.22
C VAL A 308 -3.30 -4.81 -10.46
N GLY A 309 -3.54 -4.04 -11.54
CA GLY A 309 -2.78 -2.82 -11.82
C GLY A 309 -2.83 -1.83 -10.65
N GLY A 310 -4.04 -1.45 -10.22
CA GLY A 310 -4.22 -0.49 -9.13
C GLY A 310 -3.66 -0.96 -7.78
N LEU A 311 -3.84 -2.24 -7.42
CA LEU A 311 -3.38 -2.77 -6.12
C LEU A 311 -1.85 -2.80 -6.04
N VAL A 312 -1.21 -3.10 -7.16
CA VAL A 312 0.24 -3.15 -7.25
C VAL A 312 0.82 -1.73 -7.38
N THR A 313 0.11 -0.82 -8.06
CA THR A 313 0.47 0.60 -8.11
C THR A 313 0.40 1.26 -6.73
N VAL A 314 -0.68 1.07 -5.96
CA VAL A 314 -0.78 1.68 -4.62
C VAL A 314 0.32 1.16 -3.69
N PHE A 315 0.63 -0.13 -3.78
CA PHE A 315 1.73 -0.76 -3.03
C PHE A 315 3.10 -0.17 -3.43
N GLY A 316 3.35 -0.04 -4.74
CA GLY A 316 4.59 0.54 -5.27
C GLY A 316 4.76 2.00 -4.92
N LEU A 317 3.73 2.83 -5.14
CA LEU A 317 3.75 4.26 -4.82
C LEU A 317 3.96 4.50 -3.33
N GLN A 318 3.31 3.73 -2.44
CA GLN A 318 3.52 3.84 -1.00
C GLN A 318 4.99 3.56 -0.63
N SER A 319 5.58 2.54 -1.25
CA SER A 319 6.98 2.16 -1.02
C SER A 319 7.96 3.22 -1.50
N VAL A 320 7.76 3.75 -2.70
CA VAL A 320 8.57 4.83 -3.27
C VAL A 320 8.48 6.08 -2.41
N ILE A 321 7.28 6.51 -2.01
CA ILE A 321 7.12 7.72 -1.20
C ILE A 321 7.84 7.55 0.15
N ASN A 322 7.71 6.39 0.81
CA ASN A 322 8.40 6.14 2.08
C ASN A 322 9.93 6.20 1.90
N MET A 323 10.49 5.57 0.86
CA MET A 323 11.93 5.61 0.58
C MET A 323 12.41 7.03 0.24
N CYS A 324 11.64 7.80 -0.54
CA CYS A 324 11.95 9.20 -0.83
C CYS A 324 11.97 10.08 0.42
N VAL A 325 11.08 9.84 1.38
CA VAL A 325 11.09 10.55 2.67
C VAL A 325 12.37 10.23 3.47
N ASN A 326 12.78 8.97 3.51
CA ASN A 326 14.01 8.54 4.18
C ASN A 326 15.28 9.17 3.55
N LEU A 327 15.23 9.46 2.24
CA LEU A 327 16.32 10.09 1.50
C LEU A 327 16.25 11.62 1.46
N GLN A 328 15.32 12.25 2.18
CA GLN A 328 15.08 13.71 2.12
C GLN A 328 14.71 14.21 0.71
N LEU A 329 14.17 13.35 -0.15
CA LEU A 329 13.67 13.71 -1.49
C LEU A 329 12.21 14.17 -1.46
N MET A 330 11.50 13.89 -0.37
CA MET A 330 10.12 14.33 -0.13
C MET A 330 9.92 14.75 1.34
N PRO A 331 8.97 15.67 1.62
CA PRO A 331 8.65 16.06 2.99
C PRO A 331 8.18 14.87 3.84
N ALA A 332 8.54 14.87 5.12
CA ALA A 332 8.21 13.78 6.04
C ALA A 332 6.70 13.48 6.10
N LYS A 333 6.35 12.20 5.93
CA LYS A 333 4.98 11.69 5.99
C LYS A 333 4.96 10.42 6.83
N GLY A 334 3.95 10.29 7.68
CA GLY A 334 3.75 9.09 8.50
C GLY A 334 3.08 7.98 7.70
N MET A 335 3.80 7.40 6.74
CA MET A 335 3.34 6.26 5.96
C MET A 335 4.34 5.11 6.12
N THR A 336 3.82 3.93 6.42
CA THR A 336 4.60 2.71 6.61
C THR A 336 5.17 2.19 5.29
N LEU A 337 6.39 1.65 5.34
CA LEU A 337 6.94 0.83 4.26
C LEU A 337 6.20 -0.52 4.26
N PRO A 338 5.56 -0.93 3.16
CA PRO A 338 4.70 -2.10 3.18
C PRO A 338 5.40 -3.39 3.62
N PHE A 339 4.79 -4.13 4.55
CA PHE A 339 5.30 -5.32 5.25
C PHE A 339 6.58 -5.16 6.09
N ILE A 340 7.42 -4.16 5.81
CA ILE A 340 8.69 -3.96 6.51
C ILE A 340 8.50 -3.14 7.78
N SER A 341 7.84 -1.98 7.68
CA SER A 341 7.67 -1.06 8.81
C SER A 341 6.79 -1.63 9.91
N TYR A 342 7.03 -1.19 11.15
CA TYR A 342 6.12 -1.45 12.25
C TYR A 342 4.79 -0.70 12.07
N GLY A 343 3.68 -1.44 12.10
CA GLY A 343 2.35 -0.88 11.99
C GLY A 343 1.30 -1.97 11.90
N GLY A 344 0.78 -2.42 13.05
CA GLY A 344 -0.09 -3.59 13.14
C GLY A 344 -1.32 -3.52 12.21
N SER A 345 -2.05 -2.41 12.21
CA SER A 345 -3.22 -2.23 11.33
C SER A 345 -2.84 -2.15 9.85
N SER A 346 -1.72 -1.50 9.52
CA SER A 346 -1.26 -1.35 8.14
C SER A 346 -0.78 -2.68 7.57
N GLN A 347 -0.07 -3.51 8.36
CA GLN A 347 0.33 -4.86 7.92
C GLN A 347 -0.88 -5.72 7.52
N ILE A 348 -1.96 -5.68 8.31
CA ILE A 348 -3.19 -6.43 7.99
C ILE A 348 -3.86 -5.86 6.73
N ALA A 349 -3.93 -4.53 6.58
CA ALA A 349 -4.52 -3.90 5.39
C ALA A 349 -3.73 -4.24 4.11
N ILE A 350 -2.39 -4.21 4.17
CA ILE A 350 -1.52 -4.60 3.06
C ILE A 350 -1.65 -6.11 2.77
N ALA A 351 -1.78 -6.95 3.80
CA ALA A 351 -2.04 -8.38 3.63
C ALA A 351 -3.37 -8.65 2.91
N ILE A 352 -4.43 -7.89 3.21
CA ILE A 352 -5.69 -7.95 2.45
C ILE A 352 -5.44 -7.58 0.99
N SER A 353 -4.73 -6.47 0.74
CA SER A 353 -4.40 -6.00 -0.60
C SER A 353 -3.64 -7.05 -1.42
N MET A 354 -2.57 -7.61 -0.86
CA MET A 354 -1.74 -8.60 -1.55
C MET A 354 -2.43 -9.97 -1.64
N GLY A 355 -3.27 -10.31 -0.67
CA GLY A 355 -4.18 -11.47 -0.77
C GLY A 355 -5.14 -11.35 -1.95
N MET A 356 -5.69 -10.15 -2.21
CA MET A 356 -6.50 -9.89 -3.41
C MET A 356 -5.67 -10.04 -4.70
N VAL A 357 -4.43 -9.53 -4.73
CA VAL A 357 -3.52 -9.72 -5.88
C VAL A 357 -3.28 -11.21 -6.15
N LEU A 358 -2.97 -12.00 -5.11
CA LEU A 358 -2.78 -13.44 -5.23
C LEU A 358 -4.05 -14.12 -5.75
N ALA A 359 -5.23 -13.80 -5.22
CA ALA A 359 -6.48 -14.39 -5.66
C ALA A 359 -6.81 -14.07 -7.13
N LEU A 360 -6.60 -12.82 -7.55
CA LEU A 360 -6.91 -12.33 -8.90
C LEU A 360 -5.93 -12.85 -9.97
N THR A 361 -4.68 -13.10 -9.59
CA THR A 361 -3.63 -13.61 -10.50
C THR A 361 -3.60 -15.15 -10.62
N ARG A 362 -4.50 -15.86 -9.92
CA ARG A 362 -4.60 -17.33 -10.01
C ARG A 362 -4.95 -17.80 -11.41
N LYS A 363 -4.15 -18.75 -11.92
CA LYS A 363 -4.37 -19.38 -13.23
C LYS A 363 -5.43 -20.49 -13.13
N ARG A 364 -6.72 -20.13 -13.19
CA ARG A 364 -7.83 -21.09 -13.12
C ARG A 364 -8.14 -21.69 -14.51
N PRO A 365 -8.32 -23.03 -14.64
CA PRO A 365 -8.69 -23.67 -15.91
C PRO A 365 -10.04 -23.22 -16.48
N GLU A 366 -10.98 -22.81 -15.63
CA GLU A 366 -12.33 -22.39 -16.03
C GLU A 366 -12.35 -21.10 -16.85
N LYS A 367 -11.47 -20.13 -16.53
CA LYS A 367 -11.25 -18.95 -17.40
C LYS A 367 -10.87 -19.41 -18.82
N ARG A 368 -10.06 -20.47 -18.94
CA ARG A 368 -9.65 -21.04 -20.24
C ARG A 368 -10.78 -21.71 -21.01
N LYS A 369 -11.73 -22.37 -20.33
CA LYS A 369 -12.92 -22.97 -20.95
C LYS A 369 -13.97 -21.95 -21.37
N GLN A 370 -14.28 -20.96 -20.52
CA GLN A 370 -15.18 -19.86 -20.88
C GLN A 370 -14.63 -19.04 -22.06
N MET A 371 -13.30 -18.84 -22.11
CA MET A 371 -12.62 -18.22 -23.26
C MET A 371 -12.76 -19.03 -24.55
N GLY A 372 -12.57 -20.36 -24.51
CA GLY A 372 -12.75 -21.23 -25.68
C GLY A 372 -14.19 -21.18 -26.22
N PHE A 373 -15.17 -21.11 -25.33
CA PHE A 373 -16.58 -21.03 -25.71
C PHE A 373 -16.96 -19.65 -26.29
N ALA A 374 -16.47 -18.55 -25.69
CA ALA A 374 -16.74 -17.19 -26.18
C ALA A 374 -16.08 -16.89 -27.54
N LEU A 375 -14.89 -17.43 -27.79
CA LEU A 375 -14.23 -17.35 -29.09
C LEU A 375 -14.95 -18.20 -30.14
N SER A 376 -15.44 -19.39 -29.76
CA SER A 376 -16.25 -20.24 -30.64
C SER A 376 -17.57 -19.57 -31.04
N GLN A 377 -18.23 -18.85 -30.12
CA GLN A 377 -19.48 -18.14 -30.42
C GLN A 377 -19.29 -16.91 -31.31
N ARG A 378 -18.14 -16.23 -31.23
CA ARG A 378 -17.80 -15.12 -32.15
C ARG A 378 -17.37 -15.59 -33.54
N ALA A 379 -17.00 -16.86 -33.70
CA ALA A 379 -16.56 -17.43 -34.96
C ALA A 379 -17.70 -18.05 -35.80
N LEU A 380 -18.92 -18.13 -35.25
CA LEU A 380 -20.09 -18.59 -36.00
C LEU A 380 -20.74 -17.37 -36.69
N PRO A 381 -20.82 -17.35 -38.03
CA PRO A 381 -21.62 -16.34 -38.71
C PRO A 381 -23.08 -16.46 -38.27
N ALA A 382 -23.71 -15.33 -37.96
CA ALA A 382 -25.14 -15.28 -37.70
C ALA A 382 -25.87 -15.69 -38.98
N GLU A 383 -26.58 -16.82 -38.94
CA GLU A 383 -27.53 -17.23 -39.98
C GLU A 383 -28.78 -16.34 -39.99
#